data_AF-A0A3S1A5M7-F1
#
_entry.id   AF-A0A3S1A5M7-F1
#
_cell.length_a   1.000
_cell.length_b   1.000
_cell.length_c   1.000
_cell.angle_alpha   90.00
_cell.angle_beta   90.00
_cell.angle_gamma   90.00
#
_symmetry.space_group_name_H-M   'P 1'
#
loop_
_entity.id
_entity.type
_entity.pdbx_description
1 polymer ?
#
loop_
_entity_poly.entity_id
_entity_poly.type
_entity_poly.pdbx_seq_one_letter_code
_entity_poly.pdbx_strand_id
1 'polypeptide(L)' 'MGLRTQSDEVQLGFIQESQQVLFTQDTDFLIIASRRLDHPGITYCKKRTRSIGEIIETLVLIYEVMTPEEMV' A
#
# COMPACT_ATOMS: atom_id res chain seq x y z
N MET A 1 18.16 7.68 -5.02
CA MET A 1 17.49 6.51 -4.42
C MET A 1 16.26 7.03 -3.71
N GLY A 2 15.07 6.54 -4.06
CA GLY A 2 13.83 6.85 -3.32
C GLY A 2 13.69 5.97 -2.09
N LEU A 3 12.46 5.73 -1.64
CA LEU A 3 12.15 4.95 -0.44
C LEU A 3 12.55 3.46 -0.47
N ARG A 4 13.02 2.93 -1.61
CA ARG A 4 13.26 1.50 -1.85
C ARG A 4 14.22 0.82 -0.84
N THR A 5 15.14 1.57 -0.25
CA THR A 5 16.13 1.04 0.71
C THR A 5 15.87 1.52 2.14
N GLN A 6 14.77 2.24 2.35
CA GLN A 6 14.39 2.74 3.67
C GLN A 6 13.63 1.66 4.43
N SER A 7 13.67 1.75 5.76
CA SER A 7 12.92 0.83 6.62
C SER A 7 11.41 1.00 6.44
N ASP A 8 10.64 0.00 6.86
CA ASP A 8 9.19 0.04 6.79
C ASP A 8 8.62 1.24 7.55
N GLU A 9 9.21 1.63 8.69
CA GLU A 9 8.77 2.79 9.47
C GLU A 9 8.93 4.10 8.68
N VAL A 10 10.01 4.23 7.92
CA VAL A 10 10.25 5.43 7.09
C VAL A 10 9.28 5.46 5.91
N GLN A 11 9.03 4.31 5.28
CA GLN A 11 8.02 4.19 4.22
C GLN A 11 6.61 4.51 4.75
N LEU A 12 6.30 4.06 5.96
CA LEU A 12 5.03 4.37 6.65
C LEU A 12 4.91 5.85 6.98
N GLY A 13 5.95 6.46 7.56
CA GLY A 13 5.95 7.90 7.84
C GLY A 13 5.72 8.73 6.58
N PHE A 14 6.34 8.34 5.46
CA PHE A 14 6.12 9.03 4.20
C PHE A 14 4.68 8.92 3.70
N ILE A 15 4.06 7.74 3.74
CA ILE A 15 2.66 7.61 3.29
C ILE A 15 1.70 8.35 4.24
N GLN A 16 2.01 8.41 5.53
CA GLN A 16 1.26 9.19 6.51
C GLN A 16 1.33 10.69 6.21
N GLU A 17 2.52 11.23 5.94
CA GLU A 17 2.68 12.65 5.63
C GLU A 17 2.08 13.03 4.28
N SER A 18 2.19 12.15 3.29
CA SER A 18 1.70 12.40 1.92
C SER A 18 0.23 12.04 1.70
N GLN A 19 -0.40 11.36 2.67
CA GLN A 19 -1.77 10.84 2.57
C GLN A 19 -1.98 9.98 1.31
N GLN A 20 -1.01 9.08 1.04
CA GLN A 20 -1.02 8.21 -0.14
C GLN A 20 -1.17 6.74 0.24
N VAL A 21 -2.04 6.00 -0.47
CA VAL A 21 -2.17 4.55 -0.31
C VAL A 21 -0.88 3.84 -0.74
N LEU A 22 -0.39 2.91 0.10
CA LEU A 22 0.77 2.08 -0.24
C LEU A 22 0.35 0.83 -1.00
N PHE A 23 0.92 0.59 -2.18
CA PHE A 23 0.93 -0.74 -2.78
C PHE A 23 2.17 -1.53 -2.37
N THR A 24 2.00 -2.76 -1.92
CA THR A 24 3.11 -3.64 -1.55
C THR A 24 2.85 -5.11 -1.90
N GLN A 25 3.93 -5.86 -2.05
CA GLN A 25 3.90 -7.32 -2.11
C GLN A 25 4.62 -7.96 -0.93
N ASP A 26 5.01 -7.15 0.05
CA ASP A 26 5.63 -7.57 1.28
C ASP A 26 4.56 -7.79 2.36
N THR A 27 4.63 -8.94 3.04
CA THR A 27 3.65 -9.31 4.05
C THR A 27 3.86 -8.58 5.37
N ASP A 28 5.05 -8.01 5.61
CA ASP A 28 5.33 -7.30 6.86
C ASP A 28 4.42 -6.06 7.03
N PHE A 29 4.08 -5.39 5.92
CA PHE A 29 3.11 -4.29 5.93
C PHE A 29 1.68 -4.73 6.28
N LEU A 30 1.28 -5.99 6.04
CA LEU A 30 -0.02 -6.51 6.50
C LEU A 30 -0.05 -6.65 8.03
N ILE A 31 1.07 -7.12 8.60
CA ILE A 31 1.22 -7.21 10.05
C ILE A 31 1.18 -5.82 10.66
N ILE A 32 1.83 -4.84 10.03
CA ILE A 32 1.84 -3.46 10.51
C ILE A 32 0.43 -2.85 10.42
N ALA A 33 -0.28 -2.97 9.29
CA ALA A 33 -1.66 -2.52 9.14
C ALA A 33 -2.59 -3.12 10.21
N SER A 34 -2.44 -4.41 10.52
CA SER A 34 -3.25 -5.06 11.56
C SER A 34 -3.04 -4.50 12.98
N ARG A 35 -1.95 -3.77 13.21
CA ARG A 35 -1.58 -3.19 14.52
C ARG A 35 -1.75 -1.68 14.57
N ARG A 36 -1.90 -1.02 13.42
CA ARG A 36 -1.84 0.44 13.27
C ARG A 36 -2.92 0.89 12.30
N LEU A 37 -3.81 1.75 12.77
CA LEU A 37 -4.88 2.35 11.97
C LEU A 37 -4.52 3.77 11.48
N ASP A 38 -3.32 4.26 11.81
CA ASP A 38 -2.86 5.61 11.48
C ASP A 38 -2.27 5.72 10.07
N HIS A 39 -2.69 4.89 9.11
CA HIS A 39 -2.20 4.91 7.73
C HIS A 39 -3.32 5.27 6.73
N PRO A 40 -3.01 5.88 5.58
CA PRO A 40 -4.01 6.24 4.57
C PRO A 40 -4.52 5.06 3.71
N GLY A 41 -4.08 3.83 4.00
CA GLY A 41 -4.49 2.60 3.32
C GLY A 41 -3.30 1.79 2.78
N ILE A 42 -3.42 0.47 2.80
CA ILE A 42 -2.40 -0.45 2.27
C ILE A 42 -3.07 -1.49 1.36
N THR A 43 -2.65 -1.54 0.10
CA THR A 43 -3.04 -2.56 -0.87
C THR A 43 -1.96 -3.61 -1.01
N TYR A 44 -2.34 -4.88 -0.92
CA TYR A 44 -1.42 -6.00 -1.00
C TYR A 44 -1.72 -6.91 -2.17
N CYS A 45 -0.67 -7.33 -2.88
CA CYS A 45 -0.73 -8.40 -3.86
C CYS A 45 0.35 -9.44 -3.59
N LYS A 46 -0.01 -10.72 -3.58
CA LYS A 46 0.96 -11.79 -3.41
C LYS A 46 1.99 -11.78 -4.55
N LYS A 47 3.28 -11.91 -4.23
CA LYS A 47 4.35 -11.94 -5.24
C LYS A 47 4.08 -13.06 -6.26
N ARG A 48 4.27 -12.73 -7.55
CA ARG A 48 4.18 -13.65 -8.70
C ARG A 48 2.81 -14.30 -8.93
N THR A 49 1.70 -13.72 -8.43
CA THR A 49 0.35 -14.22 -8.71
C THR A 49 -0.42 -13.44 -9.77
N ARG A 50 0.05 -12.25 -10.13
CA ARG A 50 -0.54 -11.37 -11.13
C ARG A 50 0.57 -10.78 -11.99
N SER A 51 0.28 -10.58 -13.26
CA SER A 51 1.07 -9.75 -14.17
C SER A 51 1.02 -8.28 -13.74
N ILE A 52 1.96 -7.47 -14.26
CA ILE A 52 1.98 -6.03 -13.99
C ILE A 52 0.69 -5.36 -14.51
N GLY A 53 0.19 -5.80 -15.68
CA GLY A 53 -1.08 -5.29 -16.24
C GLY A 53 -2.25 -5.52 -15.30
N GLU A 54 -2.44 -6.75 -14.82
CA GLU A 54 -3.52 -7.08 -13.88
C GLU A 54 -3.39 -6.31 -12.55
N ILE A 55 -2.17 -6.04 -12.08
CA ILE A 55 -1.94 -5.22 -10.88
C ILE A 55 -2.42 -3.79 -11.14
N ILE A 56 -2.01 -3.18 -12.26
CA ILE A 56 -2.40 -1.82 -12.62
C ILE A 56 -3.92 -1.72 -12.79
N GLU A 57 -4.53 -2.64 -13.54
CA GLU A 57 -6.00 -2.68 -13.74
C GLU A 57 -6.75 -2.76 -12.41
N THR A 58 -6.27 -3.60 -11.48
CA THR A 58 -6.89 -3.71 -10.15
C THR A 58 -6.72 -2.43 -9.33
N LEU A 59 -5.55 -1.81 -9.37
CA LEU A 59 -5.29 -0.56 -8.64
C LEU A 59 -6.11 0.61 -9.19
N VAL A 60 -6.29 0.68 -10.51
CA VAL A 60 -7.19 1.66 -11.15
C VAL A 60 -8.62 1.45 -10.69
N LEU A 61 -9.10 0.20 -10.69
CA LEU A 61 -10.46 -0.10 -10.21
C LEU A 61 -10.64 0.32 -8.74
N ILE A 62 -9.69 -0.01 -7.86
CA ILE A 62 -9.73 0.40 -6.45
C ILE A 62 -9.81 1.93 -6.35
N TYR A 63 -8.99 2.65 -7.10
CA TYR A 63 -8.98 4.11 -7.13
C TYR A 63 -10.31 4.70 -7.64
N GLU A 64 -10.97 4.07 -8.61
CA GLU A 64 -12.23 4.54 -9.17
C GLU A 64 -13.43 4.32 -8.23
N VAL A 65 -13.37 3.32 -7.36
CA VAL A 65 -14.54 2.89 -6.55
C VAL A 65 -14.37 3.08 -5.05
N MET A 66 -13.16 3.40 -4.57
CA MET A 66 -12.87 3.60 -3.15
C MET A 66 -12.23 4.96 -2.87
N THR A 67 -12.59 5.58 -1.75
CA THR A 67 -11.82 6.68 -1.17
C THR A 67 -10.72 6.13 -0.25
N PRO A 68 -9.64 6.91 0.02
CA PRO A 68 -8.60 6.48 0.96
C PRO A 68 -9.15 6.07 2.34
N GLU A 69 -10.18 6.75 2.83
CA GLU A 69 -10.81 6.46 4.13
C GLU A 69 -11.51 5.09 4.16
N GLU A 70 -11.93 4.57 3.00
CA GLU A 70 -12.56 3.25 2.88
C GLU A 70 -11.53 2.10 2.86
N MET A 71 -10.22 2.42 2.85
CA MET A 71 -9.12 1.45 2.71
C MET A 71 -8.39 1.11 4.02
N VAL A 72 -8.91 1.55 5.18
CA VAL A 72 -8.29 1.41 6.51
C VAL A 72 -9.07 0.44 7.40
#